data_AF-A0A942L3Q8-F1
#
_entry.id   AF-A0A942L3Q8-F1
#
_cell.length_a   1.000
_cell.length_b   1.000
_cell.length_c   1.000
_cell.angle_alpha   90.00
_cell.angle_beta   90.00
_cell.angle_gamma   90.00
#
_symmetry.space_group_name_H-M   'P 1'
#
loop_
_entity.id
_entity.type
_entity.pdbx_description
1 polymer ?
#
loop_
_entity_poly.entity_id
_entity_poly.type
_entity_poly.pdbx_seq_one_letter_code
_entity_poly.pdbx_strand_id
1 'polypeptide(L)'
;MKKTIISILASALLLVLTQCKNKDNYTPVDAESANVAISNKHEVVVKEFVDANAYTYVLVKEGEKEYWIAIPLTEVKVGETYTYEGGMEMLNFESKDLNRTFESVVFVENLIDPTAKTEEIKTDGGAMNPHGSSPKTTGNVTSTKIMEGVVLAKDAITLHDLFANKDKYAGKTVTISGKVVSYNPDIMNKNWLHLQDGTSYKGLNDVTVTTLAKVKVDDVISLKGKVVLNKDFGMGYSYEVLIEDATLVK
;
A
#
# COMPACT_ATOMS: atom_id res chain seq x y z
N MET A 1 6.53 73.49 -49.90
CA MET A 1 5.20 73.03 -50.37
C MET A 1 5.28 72.75 -51.86
N LYS A 2 4.69 71.63 -52.34
CA LYS A 2 4.94 70.86 -53.60
C LYS A 2 5.85 69.65 -53.31
N LYS A 3 5.59 68.40 -53.71
CA LYS A 3 4.53 67.75 -54.50
C LYS A 3 4.62 66.23 -54.24
N THR A 4 3.47 65.55 -54.22
CA THR A 4 3.29 64.08 -54.31
C THR A 4 3.55 63.56 -55.72
N ILE A 5 4.27 62.42 -55.88
CA ILE A 5 4.35 61.55 -57.09
C ILE A 5 4.80 60.14 -56.58
N ILE A 6 3.98 59.08 -56.52
CA ILE A 6 3.53 58.12 -57.55
C ILE A 6 4.56 57.02 -57.94
N SER A 7 4.05 55.77 -57.93
CA SER A 7 4.42 54.54 -58.66
C SER A 7 5.64 53.69 -58.30
N ILE A 8 5.34 52.48 -57.80
CA ILE A 8 5.56 51.16 -58.43
C ILE A 8 6.71 51.08 -59.45
N LEU A 9 7.75 50.28 -59.19
CA LEU A 9 8.20 49.19 -60.08
C LEU A 9 9.34 48.37 -59.44
N ALA A 10 9.28 47.07 -59.66
CA ALA A 10 10.24 46.07 -59.27
C ALA A 10 11.64 46.31 -59.87
N SER A 11 12.68 45.97 -59.10
CA SER A 11 13.97 45.56 -59.68
C SER A 11 14.69 44.62 -58.73
N ALA A 12 14.96 43.42 -59.23
CA ALA A 12 15.74 42.38 -58.60
C ALA A 12 17.22 42.60 -58.92
N LEU A 13 18.13 42.52 -57.94
CA LEU A 13 19.49 42.01 -58.15
C LEU A 13 20.23 41.70 -56.84
N LEU A 14 20.37 40.39 -56.56
CA LEU A 14 21.61 39.67 -56.21
C LEU A 14 22.45 40.12 -54.98
N LEU A 15 22.57 39.28 -53.94
CA LEU A 15 23.75 38.40 -53.70
C LEU A 15 23.65 37.58 -52.39
N VAL A 16 23.68 36.25 -52.57
CA VAL A 16 24.48 35.21 -51.87
C VAL A 16 24.32 35.02 -50.36
N LEU A 17 23.80 33.83 -49.98
CA LEU A 17 24.51 32.85 -49.13
C LEU A 17 24.09 31.42 -49.54
N THR A 18 25.06 30.62 -49.94
CA THR A 18 25.01 29.15 -50.07
C THR A 18 24.99 28.50 -48.69
N GLN A 19 24.15 27.47 -48.47
CA GLN A 19 24.57 26.20 -47.86
C GLN A 19 23.49 25.10 -47.92
N CYS A 20 23.94 23.94 -48.42
CA CYS A 20 23.49 22.56 -48.27
C CYS A 20 22.00 22.17 -48.23
N LYS A 21 21.58 21.55 -49.34
CA LYS A 21 20.63 20.42 -49.38
C LYS A 21 21.08 19.32 -48.40
N ASN A 22 20.19 18.87 -47.52
CA ASN A 22 19.84 17.45 -47.47
C ASN A 22 18.41 17.29 -46.97
N LYS A 23 17.62 16.53 -47.73
CA LYS A 23 16.26 16.14 -47.39
C LYS A 23 16.35 15.02 -46.36
N ASP A 24 15.56 15.14 -45.31
CA ASP A 24 15.31 14.08 -44.34
C ASP A 24 14.80 12.84 -45.07
N ASN A 25 15.69 11.86 -45.25
CA ASN A 25 15.31 10.49 -45.53
C ASN A 25 14.96 9.87 -44.18
N TYR A 26 13.66 9.84 -43.88
CA TYR A 26 13.12 8.95 -42.87
C TYR A 26 13.27 7.51 -43.39
N THR A 27 14.24 6.80 -42.84
CA THR A 27 14.25 5.33 -42.82
C THR A 27 13.72 4.89 -41.46
N PRO A 28 12.62 4.13 -41.37
CA PRO A 28 12.25 3.49 -40.12
C PRO A 28 13.36 2.49 -39.78
N VAL A 29 14.09 2.75 -38.70
CA VAL A 29 15.06 1.80 -38.15
C VAL A 29 14.28 0.68 -37.46
N ASP A 30 14.65 -0.52 -37.84
CA ASP A 30 14.06 -1.79 -37.45
C ASP A 30 13.97 -1.96 -35.93
N ALA A 31 12.83 -2.51 -35.52
CA ALA A 31 12.50 -2.89 -34.17
C ALA A 31 13.29 -4.14 -33.78
N GLU A 32 14.53 -3.99 -33.31
CA GLU A 32 15.16 -5.01 -32.47
C GLU A 32 16.21 -4.42 -31.54
N SER A 33 16.04 -4.69 -30.23
CA SER A 33 17.00 -4.51 -29.15
C SER A 33 17.27 -3.10 -28.62
N ALA A 34 16.35 -2.61 -27.79
CA ALA A 34 16.68 -1.94 -26.52
C ALA A 34 15.46 -1.94 -25.60
N ASN A 35 14.99 -3.12 -25.19
CA ASN A 35 14.06 -3.22 -24.07
C ASN A 35 14.87 -3.08 -22.77
N VAL A 36 15.41 -1.88 -22.52
CA VAL A 36 15.80 -1.51 -21.16
C VAL A 36 14.49 -1.14 -20.48
N ALA A 37 13.85 -2.16 -19.89
CA ALA A 37 12.82 -1.91 -18.90
C ALA A 37 13.43 -0.94 -17.88
N ILE A 38 12.92 0.28 -17.80
CA ILE A 38 13.14 1.15 -16.64
C ILE A 38 12.42 0.42 -15.51
N SER A 39 13.15 -0.49 -14.88
CA SER A 39 12.68 -1.23 -13.74
C SER A 39 12.55 -0.17 -12.65
N ASN A 40 11.33 0.12 -12.20
CA ASN A 40 11.06 0.93 -11.01
C ASN A 40 11.46 0.13 -9.76
N LYS A 41 12.63 -0.50 -9.79
CA LYS A 41 13.11 -1.49 -8.84
C LYS A 41 14.30 -0.88 -8.12
N HIS A 42 14.19 -0.84 -6.81
CA HIS A 42 15.13 -0.22 -5.89
C HIS A 42 15.81 -1.31 -5.08
N GLU A 43 17.13 -1.35 -5.09
CA GLU A 43 17.92 -2.26 -4.24
C GLU A 43 18.51 -1.45 -3.09
N VAL A 44 18.14 -1.83 -1.87
CA VAL A 44 18.40 -1.00 -0.69
C VAL A 44 18.95 -1.80 0.48
N VAL A 45 19.88 -1.21 1.22
CA VAL A 45 20.48 -1.80 2.42
C VAL A 45 19.86 -1.17 3.66
N VAL A 46 19.40 -2.00 4.60
CA VAL A 46 18.80 -1.51 5.85
C VAL A 46 19.86 -0.94 6.78
N LYS A 47 19.70 0.32 7.20
CA LYS A 47 20.59 1.02 8.14
C LYS A 47 20.06 0.98 9.56
N GLU A 48 18.78 1.28 9.71
CA GLU A 48 18.03 1.17 10.96
C GLU A 48 16.56 0.99 10.62
N PHE A 49 15.79 0.49 11.59
CA PHE A 49 14.35 0.42 11.46
C PHE A 49 13.68 0.66 12.79
N VAL A 50 12.44 1.12 12.73
CA VAL A 50 11.56 1.32 13.88
C VAL A 50 10.19 0.77 13.52
N ASP A 51 9.74 -0.21 14.28
CA ASP A 51 8.40 -0.72 14.18
C ASP A 51 7.42 0.26 14.83
N ALA A 52 6.38 0.62 14.09
CA ALA A 52 5.20 1.32 14.57
C ALA A 52 4.00 0.37 14.48
N ASN A 53 2.78 0.88 14.66
CA ASN A 53 1.60 0.04 14.76
C ASN A 53 1.30 -0.70 13.43
N ALA A 54 1.16 0.06 12.34
CA ALA A 54 0.81 -0.51 11.03
C ALA A 54 2.01 -0.63 10.05
N TYR A 55 3.12 0.03 10.36
CA TYR A 55 4.26 0.16 9.45
C TYR A 55 5.57 -0.09 10.17
N THR A 56 6.54 -0.65 9.46
CA THR A 56 7.96 -0.57 9.83
C THR A 56 8.56 0.59 9.04
N TYR A 57 9.11 1.57 9.75
CA TYR A 57 9.85 2.66 9.14
C TYR A 57 11.31 2.24 9.06
N VAL A 58 11.87 2.20 7.86
CA VAL A 58 13.22 1.71 7.61
C VAL A 58 14.05 2.82 7.00
N LEU A 59 15.15 3.19 7.65
CA LEU A 59 16.17 4.00 6.99
C LEU A 59 16.97 3.07 6.10
N VAL A 60 16.96 3.37 4.82
CA VAL A 60 17.64 2.55 3.81
C VAL A 60 18.70 3.34 3.07
N LYS A 61 19.70 2.63 2.58
CA LYS A 61 20.75 3.16 1.72
C LYS A 61 20.65 2.56 0.32
N GLU A 62 20.53 3.42 -0.68
CA GLU A 62 20.54 3.07 -2.10
C GLU A 62 21.68 3.83 -2.79
N GLY A 63 22.78 3.13 -3.08
CA GLY A 63 24.01 3.77 -3.56
C GLY A 63 24.58 4.75 -2.54
N GLU A 64 24.57 6.04 -2.85
CA GLU A 64 25.01 7.13 -1.96
C GLU A 64 23.86 7.84 -1.22
N LYS A 65 22.60 7.52 -1.57
CA LYS A 65 21.42 8.16 -0.98
C LYS A 65 20.95 7.38 0.25
N GLU A 66 20.55 8.11 1.28
CA GLU A 66 19.86 7.56 2.44
C GLU A 66 18.50 8.23 2.56
N TYR A 67 17.45 7.42 2.74
CA TYR A 67 16.08 7.92 2.87
C TYR A 67 15.22 6.93 3.67
N TRP A 68 14.11 7.43 4.20
CA TRP A 68 13.15 6.61 4.91
C TRP A 68 12.17 5.97 3.95
N ILE A 69 11.93 4.69 4.15
CA ILE A 69 10.77 3.99 3.59
C ILE A 69 9.82 3.59 4.72
N ALA A 70 8.52 3.57 4.42
CA ALA A 70 7.49 3.00 5.28
C ALA A 70 6.91 1.79 4.56
N ILE A 71 7.11 0.61 5.14
CA ILE A 71 6.58 -0.65 4.62
C ILE A 71 5.53 -1.17 5.61
N PRO A 72 4.48 -1.89 5.15
CA PRO A 72 3.61 -2.60 6.06
C PRO A 72 4.46 -3.43 7.04
N LEU A 73 4.02 -3.55 8.29
CA LEU A 73 4.80 -4.18 9.37
C LEU A 73 5.47 -5.49 8.90
N THR A 74 6.79 -5.44 8.69
CA THR A 74 7.58 -6.49 8.04
C THR A 74 8.88 -6.64 8.80
N GLU A 75 9.27 -7.89 9.08
CA GLU A 75 10.54 -8.19 9.71
C GLU A 75 11.69 -7.85 8.75
N VAL A 76 12.53 -6.91 9.16
CA VAL A 76 13.75 -6.51 8.44
C VAL A 76 14.95 -6.67 9.35
N LYS A 77 16.12 -6.87 8.74
CA LYS A 77 17.39 -7.01 9.47
C LYS A 77 18.34 -5.90 9.05
N VAL A 78 18.93 -5.24 10.05
CA VAL A 78 19.96 -4.21 9.81
C VAL A 78 21.16 -4.85 9.10
N GLY A 79 21.61 -4.22 8.03
CA GLY A 79 22.72 -4.67 7.20
C GLY A 79 22.33 -5.59 6.04
N GLU A 80 21.10 -6.11 6.00
CA GLU A 80 20.62 -6.93 4.88
C GLU A 80 20.17 -6.05 3.70
N THR A 81 20.26 -6.63 2.50
CA THR A 81 19.82 -6.02 1.24
C THR A 81 18.45 -6.54 0.86
N TYR A 82 17.53 -5.62 0.57
CA TYR A 82 16.19 -5.93 0.07
C TYR A 82 15.95 -5.20 -1.25
N THR A 83 15.01 -5.71 -2.01
CA THR A 83 14.52 -5.03 -3.22
C THR A 83 13.06 -4.66 -3.08
N TYR A 84 12.66 -3.49 -3.58
CA TYR A 84 11.25 -3.17 -3.75
C TYR A 84 10.97 -2.52 -5.10
N GLU A 85 9.70 -2.48 -5.48
CA GLU A 85 9.27 -1.83 -6.72
C GLU A 85 8.26 -0.71 -6.44
N GLY A 86 8.39 0.40 -7.16
CA GLY A 86 7.51 1.56 -7.05
C GLY A 86 7.66 2.34 -5.74
N GLY A 87 6.54 2.73 -5.16
CA GLY A 87 6.47 3.50 -3.92
C GLY A 87 5.93 4.93 -4.12
N MET A 88 5.36 5.49 -3.05
CA MET A 88 4.81 6.84 -3.03
C MET A 88 5.54 7.70 -2.01
N GLU A 89 6.26 8.72 -2.49
CA GLU A 89 6.93 9.70 -1.64
C GLU A 89 5.91 10.64 -0.98
N MET A 90 6.04 10.77 0.34
CA MET A 90 5.27 11.68 1.17
C MET A 90 6.23 12.68 1.82
N LEU A 91 6.00 13.97 1.59
CA LEU A 91 6.77 15.05 2.19
C LEU A 91 6.11 15.53 3.49
N ASN A 92 6.92 15.93 4.48
CA ASN A 92 6.48 16.44 5.77
C ASN A 92 5.45 15.54 6.48
N PHE A 93 5.65 14.23 6.40
CA PHE A 93 4.75 13.24 6.95
C PHE A 93 4.88 13.16 8.47
N GLU A 94 3.81 13.45 9.19
CA GLU A 94 3.75 13.29 10.65
C GLU A 94 3.29 11.87 11.02
N SER A 95 4.22 11.08 11.57
CA SER A 95 3.90 9.80 12.19
C SER A 95 3.43 10.03 13.62
N LYS A 96 2.14 9.80 13.85
CA LYS A 96 1.53 9.86 15.19
C LYS A 96 2.05 8.76 16.10
N ASP A 97 2.29 7.58 15.54
CA ASP A 97 2.79 6.41 16.29
C ASP A 97 4.20 6.65 16.83
N LEU A 98 5.05 7.31 16.05
CA LEU A 98 6.43 7.62 16.43
C LEU A 98 6.58 9.00 17.07
N ASN A 99 5.50 9.78 17.14
CA ASN A 99 5.51 11.19 17.51
C ASN A 99 6.66 11.97 16.82
N ARG A 100 6.82 11.73 15.51
CA ARG A 100 7.94 12.19 14.69
C ARG A 100 7.43 12.66 13.32
N THR A 101 7.98 13.78 12.84
CA THR A 101 7.79 14.22 11.45
C THR A 101 8.97 13.80 10.60
N PHE A 102 8.68 13.20 9.44
CA PHE A 102 9.64 12.88 8.40
C PHE A 102 9.61 13.98 7.34
N GLU A 103 10.75 14.56 6.98
CA GLU A 103 10.83 15.53 5.89
C GLU A 103 10.43 14.88 4.55
N SER A 104 10.87 13.63 4.34
CA SER A 104 10.42 12.75 3.25
C SER A 104 10.40 11.30 3.75
N VAL A 105 9.37 10.54 3.34
CA VAL A 105 9.28 9.09 3.52
C VAL A 105 8.59 8.47 2.30
N VAL A 106 9.11 7.34 1.82
CA VAL A 106 8.52 6.62 0.68
C VAL A 106 7.70 5.45 1.19
N PHE A 107 6.39 5.47 0.95
CA PHE A 107 5.51 4.35 1.25
C PHE A 107 5.67 3.28 0.18
N VAL A 108 6.07 2.09 0.60
CA VAL A 108 6.40 0.97 -0.29
C VAL A 108 5.49 -0.20 0.04
N GLU A 109 4.97 -0.89 -0.97
CA GLU A 109 4.00 -1.98 -0.76
C GLU A 109 4.63 -3.22 -0.13
N ASN A 110 5.86 -3.57 -0.53
CA ASN A 110 6.52 -4.79 -0.06
C ASN A 110 8.04 -4.76 -0.24
N LEU A 111 8.77 -5.53 0.57
CA LEU A 111 10.19 -5.83 0.38
C LEU A 111 10.37 -7.28 -0.07
N ILE A 112 11.24 -7.46 -1.06
CA ILE A 112 11.66 -8.76 -1.59
C ILE A 112 13.06 -9.04 -1.03
N ASP A 113 13.18 -10.11 -0.24
CA ASP A 113 14.47 -10.64 0.19
C ASP A 113 15.04 -11.54 -0.92
N PRO A 114 16.21 -11.21 -1.50
CA PRO A 114 16.84 -12.02 -2.55
C PRO A 114 17.31 -13.40 -2.06
N THR A 115 17.38 -13.63 -0.74
CA THR A 115 17.79 -14.89 -0.12
C THR A 115 16.61 -15.74 0.36
N ALA A 116 15.39 -15.21 0.33
CA ALA A 116 14.19 -16.00 0.57
C ALA A 116 14.05 -17.07 -0.51
N LYS A 117 14.08 -18.35 -0.11
CA LYS A 117 13.79 -19.46 -1.03
C LYS A 117 12.39 -19.27 -1.63
N THR A 118 12.35 -18.89 -2.89
CA THR A 118 11.15 -18.75 -3.71
C THR A 118 10.40 -20.07 -3.78
N GLU A 119 9.26 -20.18 -3.10
CA GLU A 119 8.18 -21.03 -3.60
C GLU A 119 7.49 -20.25 -4.72
N GLU A 120 7.60 -20.77 -5.94
CA GLU A 120 6.98 -20.20 -7.14
C GLU A 120 5.45 -20.16 -6.99
N ILE A 121 4.91 -18.98 -6.69
CA ILE A 121 3.48 -18.73 -6.84
C ILE A 121 3.25 -18.31 -8.29
N LYS A 122 2.59 -19.20 -9.05
CA LYS A 122 2.02 -18.86 -10.36
C LYS A 122 1.00 -17.74 -10.17
N THR A 123 1.31 -16.57 -10.72
CA THR A 123 0.42 -15.41 -10.79
C THR A 123 -0.69 -15.69 -11.80
N ASP A 124 -1.94 -15.83 -11.33
CA ASP A 124 -3.11 -15.59 -12.17
C ASP A 124 -3.48 -14.11 -12.06
N GLY A 125 -3.71 -13.48 -13.22
CA GLY A 125 -3.89 -12.04 -13.35
C GLY A 125 -5.25 -11.60 -12.82
N GLY A 126 -5.30 -11.24 -11.54
CA GLY A 126 -6.41 -10.52 -10.93
C GLY A 126 -5.99 -9.10 -10.56
N ALA A 127 -6.65 -8.10 -11.15
CA ALA A 127 -6.46 -6.69 -10.81
C ALA A 127 -6.70 -6.47 -9.30
N MET A 128 -5.71 -5.92 -8.60
CA MET A 128 -5.75 -5.70 -7.16
C MET A 128 -6.32 -4.32 -6.84
N ASN A 129 -7.33 -4.29 -5.97
CA ASN A 129 -8.04 -3.10 -5.50
C ASN A 129 -7.26 -2.41 -4.36
N PRO A 130 -7.10 -1.07 -4.36
CA PRO A 130 -6.27 -0.33 -3.40
C PRO A 130 -6.91 -0.12 -2.01
N HIS A 131 -8.10 -0.65 -1.76
CA HIS A 131 -8.80 -0.52 -0.47
C HIS A 131 -9.20 -1.85 0.19
N GLY A 132 -8.57 -2.94 -0.23
CA GLY A 132 -8.89 -4.28 0.26
C GLY A 132 -7.66 -5.14 0.41
N SER A 133 -6.72 -4.77 1.29
CA SER A 133 -5.63 -5.65 1.70
C SER A 133 -5.05 -5.17 3.03
N SER A 134 -5.42 -5.83 4.13
CA SER A 134 -4.63 -5.77 5.35
C SER A 134 -3.27 -6.47 5.13
N PRO A 135 -2.20 -6.04 5.82
CA PRO A 135 -0.83 -6.52 5.60
C PRO A 135 -0.68 -8.02 5.83
N LYS A 136 0.12 -8.67 4.98
CA LYS A 136 0.56 -10.06 5.17
C LYS A 136 1.69 -10.11 6.21
N THR A 137 1.46 -10.74 7.37
CA THR A 137 2.54 -11.14 8.29
C THR A 137 2.63 -12.66 8.39
N THR A 138 3.62 -13.25 7.72
CA THR A 138 3.98 -14.66 7.90
C THR A 138 4.64 -14.82 9.26
N GLY A 139 3.86 -15.20 10.26
CA GLY A 139 4.35 -15.54 11.59
C GLY A 139 3.43 -16.56 12.23
N ASN A 140 3.84 -17.82 12.20
CA ASN A 140 3.31 -18.86 13.09
C ASN A 140 3.79 -18.50 14.51
N VAL A 141 3.10 -17.57 15.17
CA VAL A 141 3.34 -17.26 16.57
C VAL A 141 2.23 -17.92 17.36
N THR A 142 2.62 -18.95 18.10
CA THR A 142 1.83 -19.51 19.18
C THR A 142 1.32 -18.37 20.05
N SER A 143 0.00 -18.40 20.25
CA SER A 143 -0.83 -17.52 21.06
C SER A 143 -0.14 -17.00 22.32
N THR A 144 -0.62 -15.83 22.79
CA THR A 144 -0.47 -15.30 24.17
C THR A 144 0.61 -14.24 24.41
N LYS A 145 0.55 -13.08 23.74
CA LYS A 145 1.18 -11.85 24.28
C LYS A 145 0.42 -10.54 24.03
N ILE A 146 -0.58 -10.51 23.14
CA ILE A 146 -1.37 -9.30 22.86
C ILE A 146 -2.54 -9.11 23.85
N MET A 147 -2.86 -10.12 24.68
CA MET A 147 -4.10 -10.14 25.48
C MET A 147 -3.90 -10.44 26.97
N GLU A 148 -2.73 -10.13 27.52
CA GLU A 148 -2.49 -10.31 28.96
C GLU A 148 -3.41 -9.37 29.76
N GLY A 149 -4.38 -9.95 30.48
CA GLY A 149 -5.36 -9.22 31.29
C GLY A 149 -6.73 -8.94 30.64
N VAL A 150 -6.98 -9.43 29.42
CA VAL A 150 -8.24 -9.17 28.70
C VAL A 150 -9.22 -10.34 28.88
N VAL A 151 -10.41 -10.04 29.40
CA VAL A 151 -11.53 -11.00 29.41
C VAL A 151 -12.10 -11.10 28.00
N LEU A 152 -11.68 -12.13 27.27
CA LEU A 152 -12.25 -12.51 25.99
C LEU A 152 -13.70 -13.01 26.18
N ALA A 153 -14.60 -12.64 25.27
CA ALA A 153 -15.93 -13.23 25.27
C ALA A 153 -15.80 -14.75 25.11
N LYS A 154 -16.52 -15.51 25.94
CA LYS A 154 -16.35 -16.98 26.06
C LYS A 154 -16.56 -17.76 24.76
N ASP A 155 -17.32 -17.16 23.84
CA ASP A 155 -17.67 -17.70 22.52
C ASP A 155 -16.96 -16.98 21.37
N ALA A 156 -15.90 -16.20 21.65
CA ALA A 156 -15.13 -15.52 20.62
C ALA A 156 -14.31 -16.52 19.80
N ILE A 157 -14.37 -16.40 18.47
CA ILE A 157 -13.46 -17.11 17.56
C ILE A 157 -12.21 -16.26 17.30
N THR A 158 -11.13 -16.90 16.90
CA THR A 158 -9.89 -16.21 16.52
C THR A 158 -9.93 -15.73 15.07
N LEU A 159 -9.10 -14.75 14.72
CA LEU A 159 -8.87 -14.33 13.33
C LEU A 159 -8.26 -15.45 12.51
N HIS A 160 -7.33 -16.22 13.09
CA HIS A 160 -6.80 -17.42 12.45
C HIS A 160 -7.94 -18.35 12.02
N ASP A 161 -8.85 -18.69 12.94
CA ASP A 161 -9.97 -19.59 12.63
C ASP A 161 -10.91 -19.00 11.60
N LEU A 162 -11.22 -17.70 11.71
CA LEU A 162 -12.07 -16.96 10.78
C LEU A 162 -11.53 -17.05 9.35
N PHE A 163 -10.26 -16.72 9.15
CA PHE A 163 -9.63 -16.74 7.83
C PHE A 163 -9.36 -18.16 7.32
N ALA A 164 -8.98 -19.09 8.20
CA ALA A 164 -8.78 -20.50 7.85
C ALA A 164 -10.08 -21.17 7.37
N ASN A 165 -11.23 -20.73 7.88
CA ASN A 165 -12.52 -21.35 7.64
C ASN A 165 -13.58 -20.34 7.17
N LYS A 166 -13.22 -19.34 6.37
CA LYS A 166 -14.11 -18.23 5.98
C LYS A 166 -15.47 -18.69 5.45
N ASP A 167 -15.50 -19.74 4.63
CA ASP A 167 -16.73 -20.30 4.05
C ASP A 167 -17.66 -20.90 5.11
N LYS A 168 -17.11 -21.42 6.21
CA LYS A 168 -17.90 -21.92 7.35
C LYS A 168 -18.64 -20.79 8.06
N TYR A 169 -18.09 -19.58 8.05
CA TYR A 169 -18.64 -18.42 8.75
C TYR A 169 -19.47 -17.51 7.85
N ALA A 170 -19.39 -17.66 6.52
CA ALA A 170 -20.16 -16.87 5.56
C ALA A 170 -21.65 -16.76 5.95
N GLY A 171 -22.12 -15.52 6.12
CA GLY A 171 -23.48 -15.19 6.50
C GLY A 171 -23.85 -15.43 7.97
N LYS A 172 -22.96 -16.02 8.78
CA LYS A 172 -23.19 -16.28 10.20
C LYS A 172 -22.78 -15.11 11.06
N THR A 173 -23.44 -14.98 12.20
CA THR A 173 -23.00 -14.08 13.26
C THR A 173 -21.93 -14.75 14.10
N VAL A 174 -20.79 -14.08 14.24
CA VAL A 174 -19.65 -14.52 15.05
C VAL A 174 -19.35 -13.47 16.10
N THR A 175 -18.75 -13.91 17.20
CA THR A 175 -18.12 -13.01 18.17
C THR A 175 -16.61 -13.06 17.93
N ILE A 176 -15.98 -11.90 17.88
CA ILE A 176 -14.52 -11.76 17.83
C ILE A 176 -14.10 -10.78 18.91
N SER A 177 -12.88 -10.94 19.39
CA SER A 177 -12.31 -10.07 20.40
C SER A 177 -10.90 -9.69 20.00
N GLY A 178 -10.52 -8.44 20.23
CA GLY A 178 -9.21 -7.96 19.83
C GLY A 178 -9.00 -6.49 20.16
N LYS A 179 -7.80 -6.02 19.85
CA LYS A 179 -7.40 -4.63 19.94
C LYS A 179 -7.82 -3.88 18.68
N VAL A 180 -8.41 -2.70 18.85
CA VAL A 180 -8.69 -1.77 17.75
C VAL A 180 -7.39 -1.14 17.28
N VAL A 181 -6.99 -1.39 16.04
CA VAL A 181 -5.74 -0.84 15.46
C VAL A 181 -5.98 0.34 14.51
N SER A 182 -7.21 0.48 14.02
CA SER A 182 -7.64 1.63 13.22
C SER A 182 -9.13 1.91 13.47
N TYR A 183 -9.52 3.18 13.42
CA TYR A 183 -10.90 3.63 13.64
C TYR A 183 -11.24 4.84 12.74
N ASN A 184 -12.20 4.65 11.86
CA ASN A 184 -12.70 5.63 10.90
C ASN A 184 -14.21 5.81 11.08
N PRO A 185 -14.65 6.82 11.84
CA PRO A 185 -16.07 7.05 12.10
C PRO A 185 -16.80 7.63 10.89
N ASP A 186 -18.14 7.51 10.90
CA ASP A 186 -19.07 8.23 10.04
C ASP A 186 -18.90 8.00 8.51
N ILE A 187 -18.42 6.82 8.10
CA ILE A 187 -18.36 6.41 6.69
C ILE A 187 -19.57 5.54 6.36
N MET A 188 -20.38 5.97 5.39
CA MET A 188 -21.63 5.28 4.99
C MET A 188 -22.60 5.06 6.17
N ASN A 189 -22.72 6.04 7.08
CA ASN A 189 -23.51 5.96 8.32
C ASN A 189 -23.06 4.87 9.30
N LYS A 190 -21.82 4.40 9.19
CA LYS A 190 -21.22 3.42 10.09
C LYS A 190 -19.82 3.86 10.51
N ASN A 191 -19.35 3.31 11.61
CA ASN A 191 -17.96 3.38 12.01
C ASN A 191 -17.24 2.13 11.49
N TRP A 192 -16.07 2.35 10.91
CA TRP A 192 -15.21 1.31 10.37
C TRP A 192 -14.01 1.16 11.27
N LEU A 193 -13.67 -0.07 11.63
CA LEU A 193 -12.51 -0.34 12.46
C LEU A 193 -11.77 -1.58 11.96
N HIS A 194 -10.48 -1.61 12.24
CA HIS A 194 -9.64 -2.77 12.07
C HIS A 194 -9.37 -3.40 13.44
N LEU A 195 -9.57 -4.70 13.55
CA LEU A 195 -9.42 -5.45 14.79
C LEU A 195 -8.35 -6.54 14.65
N GLN A 196 -7.47 -6.65 15.64
CA GLN A 196 -6.43 -7.67 15.73
C GLN A 196 -6.51 -8.42 17.05
N ASP A 197 -6.49 -9.75 17.02
CA ASP A 197 -6.49 -10.61 18.21
C ASP A 197 -5.12 -11.22 18.53
N GLY A 198 -4.12 -10.91 17.70
CA GLY A 198 -2.76 -11.45 17.79
C GLY A 198 -2.56 -12.83 17.15
N THR A 199 -3.58 -13.39 16.52
CA THR A 199 -3.48 -14.60 15.69
C THR A 199 -3.35 -14.23 14.20
N SER A 200 -2.79 -15.13 13.39
CA SER A 200 -2.65 -14.91 11.94
C SER A 200 -2.93 -16.18 11.16
N TYR A 201 -3.50 -16.06 9.95
CA TYR A 201 -3.62 -17.17 8.99
C TYR A 201 -3.16 -16.70 7.61
N LYS A 202 -2.11 -17.34 7.07
CA LYS A 202 -1.52 -16.99 5.77
C LYS A 202 -1.20 -15.49 5.61
N GLY A 203 -0.74 -14.87 6.69
CA GLY A 203 -0.47 -13.43 6.70
C GLY A 203 -1.61 -12.57 7.20
N LEU A 204 -2.85 -13.08 7.22
CA LEU A 204 -4.03 -12.31 7.61
C LEU A 204 -4.17 -12.31 9.13
N ASN A 205 -3.92 -11.17 9.76
CA ASN A 205 -3.95 -10.96 11.22
C ASN A 205 -4.91 -9.84 11.65
N ASP A 206 -5.70 -9.34 10.70
CA ASP A 206 -6.49 -8.12 10.85
C ASP A 206 -7.80 -8.25 10.08
N VAL A 207 -8.92 -7.85 10.69
CA VAL A 207 -10.24 -7.87 10.04
C VAL A 207 -10.92 -6.51 10.12
N THR A 208 -11.55 -6.12 9.01
CA THR A 208 -12.41 -4.95 8.97
C THR A 208 -13.78 -5.28 9.58
N VAL A 209 -14.24 -4.39 10.45
CA VAL A 209 -15.53 -4.47 11.13
C VAL A 209 -16.28 -3.15 10.96
N THR A 210 -17.58 -3.23 10.67
CA THR A 210 -18.46 -2.06 10.73
C THR A 210 -19.35 -2.12 11.96
N THR A 211 -19.55 -0.98 12.62
CA THR A 211 -20.36 -0.88 13.84
C THR A 211 -21.00 0.51 13.97
N LEU A 212 -22.07 0.62 14.75
CA LEU A 212 -22.58 1.92 15.21
C LEU A 212 -21.96 2.37 16.55
N ALA A 213 -21.22 1.48 17.23
CA ALA A 213 -20.57 1.80 18.48
C ALA A 213 -19.39 2.77 18.25
N LYS A 214 -19.20 3.69 19.19
CA LYS A 214 -18.00 4.54 19.24
C LYS A 214 -16.94 3.84 20.08
N VAL A 215 -15.74 3.70 19.52
CA VAL A 215 -14.58 3.07 20.15
C VAL A 215 -13.35 3.95 19.93
N LYS A 216 -12.23 3.59 20.54
CA LYS A 216 -10.95 4.24 20.36
C LYS A 216 -9.92 3.24 19.85
N VAL A 217 -8.91 3.74 19.15
CA VAL A 217 -7.69 2.97 18.87
C VAL A 217 -7.08 2.55 20.21
N ASP A 218 -6.52 1.34 20.24
CA ASP A 218 -6.01 0.60 21.39
C ASP A 218 -7.06 0.10 22.40
N ASP A 219 -8.36 0.36 22.20
CA ASP A 219 -9.39 -0.32 22.98
C ASP A 219 -9.31 -1.83 22.69
N VAL A 220 -9.37 -2.64 23.76
CA VAL A 220 -9.54 -4.09 23.63
C VAL A 220 -10.99 -4.44 23.91
N ILE A 221 -11.69 -4.91 22.88
CA ILE A 221 -13.14 -5.08 22.87
C ILE A 221 -13.56 -6.41 22.29
N SER A 222 -14.78 -6.82 22.61
CA SER A 222 -15.47 -7.94 21.97
C SER A 222 -16.63 -7.41 21.14
N LEU A 223 -16.72 -7.87 19.90
CA LEU A 223 -17.70 -7.46 18.90
C LEU A 223 -18.42 -8.69 18.34
N LYS A 224 -19.75 -8.59 18.25
CA LYS A 224 -20.59 -9.61 17.63
C LYS A 224 -21.24 -9.06 16.37
N GLY A 225 -20.95 -9.64 15.21
CA GLY A 225 -21.40 -9.17 13.90
C GLY A 225 -21.51 -10.28 12.86
N LYS A 226 -22.07 -9.97 11.69
CA LYS A 226 -22.30 -10.94 10.61
C LYS A 226 -21.10 -10.99 9.67
N VAL A 227 -20.56 -12.18 9.41
CA VAL A 227 -19.48 -12.35 8.43
C VAL A 227 -20.05 -12.29 7.02
N VAL A 228 -19.47 -11.43 6.19
CA VAL A 228 -19.80 -11.26 4.78
C VAL A 228 -18.53 -11.44 3.97
N LEU A 229 -18.60 -12.28 2.94
CA LEU A 229 -17.49 -12.56 2.06
C LEU A 229 -17.61 -11.80 0.75
N ASN A 230 -16.47 -11.44 0.16
CA ASN A 230 -16.36 -10.82 -1.17
C ASN A 230 -17.31 -9.61 -1.33
N LYS A 231 -17.39 -8.78 -0.29
CA LYS A 231 -18.23 -7.60 -0.28
C LYS A 231 -17.59 -6.51 -1.12
N ASP A 232 -18.25 -6.09 -2.18
CA ASP A 232 -17.81 -5.00 -3.04
C ASP A 232 -18.71 -3.77 -2.85
N PHE A 233 -18.09 -2.62 -2.58
CA PHE A 233 -18.75 -1.32 -2.49
C PHE A 233 -18.55 -0.46 -3.75
N GLY A 234 -17.91 -1.01 -4.78
CA GLY A 234 -17.56 -0.33 -6.02
C GLY A 234 -16.29 0.50 -5.88
N MET A 235 -15.83 1.11 -6.99
CA MET A 235 -14.70 2.06 -7.00
C MET A 235 -13.40 1.51 -6.37
N GLY A 236 -13.21 0.20 -6.39
CA GLY A 236 -12.04 -0.47 -5.82
C GLY A 236 -12.10 -0.73 -4.31
N TYR A 237 -13.27 -0.60 -3.68
CA TYR A 237 -13.48 -0.91 -2.26
C TYR A 237 -14.11 -2.29 -2.09
N SER A 238 -13.27 -3.33 -2.09
CA SER A 238 -13.71 -4.73 -1.93
C SER A 238 -13.06 -5.40 -0.72
N TYR A 239 -13.84 -6.16 0.04
CA TYR A 239 -13.39 -6.88 1.23
C TYR A 239 -13.63 -8.37 1.06
N GLU A 240 -12.58 -9.18 1.14
CA GLU A 240 -12.68 -10.64 1.09
C GLU A 240 -13.47 -11.18 2.30
N VAL A 241 -13.22 -10.61 3.48
CA VAL A 241 -13.94 -10.90 4.73
C VAL A 241 -14.26 -9.56 5.41
N LEU A 242 -15.53 -9.33 5.71
CA LEU A 242 -16.04 -8.16 6.42
C LEU A 242 -16.97 -8.61 7.54
N ILE A 243 -16.87 -8.00 8.70
CA ILE A 243 -17.86 -8.20 9.77
C ILE A 243 -18.81 -7.01 9.77
N GLU A 244 -20.04 -7.23 9.31
CA GLU A 244 -21.07 -6.21 9.18
C GLU A 244 -21.89 -6.06 10.47
N ASP A 245 -22.24 -4.81 10.76
CA ASP A 245 -23.22 -4.41 11.79
C ASP A 245 -22.92 -4.99 13.17
N ALA A 246 -21.65 -4.96 13.53
CA ALA A 246 -21.19 -5.50 14.80
C ALA A 246 -21.65 -4.65 15.98
N THR A 247 -21.94 -5.33 17.09
CA THR A 247 -22.33 -4.72 18.37
C THR A 247 -21.34 -5.11 19.46
N LEU A 248 -21.08 -4.19 20.40
CA LEU A 248 -20.23 -4.48 21.55
C LEU A 248 -20.88 -5.54 22.44
N VAL A 249 -20.09 -6.52 22.86
CA VAL A 249 -20.50 -7.56 23.81
C VAL A 249 -19.53 -7.60 24.98
N LYS A 250 -20.02 -8.03 26.14
CA LYS A 250 -19.24 -8.20 27.37
C LYS A 250 -18.80 -9.65 27.54
#